data_AF-A0A930X8Q7-F1
#
_entry.id   AF-A0A930X8Q7-F1
#
_cell.length_a   1.000
_cell.length_b   1.000
_cell.length_c   1.000
_cell.angle_alpha   90.00
_cell.angle_beta   90.00
_cell.angle_gamma   90.00
#
_symmetry.space_group_name_H-M   'P 1'
#
loop_
_entity.id
_entity.type
_entity.pdbx_description
1 polymer ?
#
loop_
_entity_poly.entity_id
_entity_poly.type
_entity_poly.pdbx_seq_one_letter_code
_entity_poly.pdbx_strand_id
1 'polypeptide(L)' 'MNREVNCQVECVNGCILGEKCPNREYAQETTKFLQNTSLDKMLEMAEIARQKKLTEPPKWVIPDEL' A
#
# COMPACT_ATOMS: atom_id res chain seq x y z
N MET A 1 -17.19 5.21 -13.63
CA MET A 1 -16.30 5.65 -14.71
C MET A 1 -14.87 5.29 -14.33
N ASN A 2 -14.28 4.27 -14.96
CA ASN A 2 -12.84 4.01 -14.84
C ASN A 2 -12.15 4.76 -15.98
N ARG A 3 -11.28 5.70 -15.61
CA ARG A 3 -10.38 6.39 -16.54
C ARG A 3 -9.06 5.62 -16.55
N GLU A 4 -8.50 5.37 -17.72
CA GLU A 4 -7.13 4.87 -17.84
C GLU A 4 -6.16 5.97 -17.38
N VAL A 5 -5.29 5.62 -16.42
CA VAL A 5 -4.31 6.52 -15.82
C VAL A 5 -2.92 6.10 -16.25
N ASN A 6 -2.16 7.01 -16.85
CA ASN A 6 -0.74 6.78 -17.10
C ASN A 6 0.07 7.23 -15.88
N CYS A 7 0.26 6.33 -14.91
CA CYS A 7 0.96 6.64 -13.66
C CYS A 7 2.38 7.20 -13.88
N GLN A 8 3.05 6.87 -14.99
CA GLN A 8 4.41 7.35 -15.28
C GLN A 8 4.44 8.85 -15.66
N VAL A 9 3.36 9.37 -16.24
CA VAL A 9 3.27 10.78 -16.68
C VAL A 9 2.44 11.61 -15.72
N GLU A 10 1.42 11.01 -15.11
CA GLU A 10 0.45 11.77 -14.33
C GLU A 10 0.77 11.79 -12.83
N CYS A 11 1.37 10.73 -12.30
CA CYS A 11 1.66 10.62 -10.87
C CYS A 11 3.07 11.13 -10.49
N VAL A 12 3.81 11.76 -11.41
CA VAL A 12 5.21 12.18 -11.18
C VAL A 12 5.32 13.17 -10.03
N ASN A 13 4.29 14.01 -9.86
CA ASN A 13 4.21 15.03 -8.82
C ASN A 13 3.34 14.58 -7.62
N GLY A 14 3.04 13.29 -7.53
CA GLY A 14 2.22 12.71 -6.47
C GLY A 14 0.84 12.24 -6.96
N CYS A 15 -0.08 12.03 -6.03
CA CYS A 15 -1.36 11.41 -6.31
C CYS A 15 -2.29 12.32 -7.15
N ILE A 16 -2.69 11.85 -8.33
CA ILE A 16 -3.60 12.57 -9.25
C ILE A 16 -5.00 12.80 -8.70
N LEU A 17 -5.38 12.08 -7.63
CA LEU A 17 -6.68 12.22 -6.99
C LEU A 17 -6.74 13.47 -6.09
N GLY A 18 -5.59 14.09 -5.77
CA GLY A 18 -5.52 15.29 -4.94
C GLY A 18 -6.23 15.11 -3.60
N GLU A 19 -7.28 15.90 -3.36
CA GLU A 19 -8.12 15.81 -2.15
C GLU A 19 -8.97 14.54 -2.07
N LYS A 20 -9.17 13.83 -3.19
CA LYS A 20 -9.87 12.54 -3.23
C LYS A 20 -8.95 11.35 -2.98
N CYS A 21 -7.69 11.58 -2.60
CA CYS A 21 -6.78 10.49 -2.23
C CYS A 21 -7.37 9.77 -1.01
N PRO A 22 -7.63 8.45 -1.09
CA PRO A 22 -8.13 7.70 0.05
C PRO A 22 -7.08 7.72 1.18
N ASN A 23 -7.56 7.60 2.43
CA ASN A 23 -6.69 7.46 3.62
C ASN A 23 -5.75 8.67 3.85
N ARG A 24 -6.13 9.86 3.39
CA ARG A 24 -5.30 11.08 3.50
C ARG A 24 -5.06 11.50 4.95
N GLU A 25 -5.98 11.17 5.85
CA GLU A 25 -5.88 11.38 7.29
C GLU A 25 -4.63 10.73 7.91
N TYR A 26 -4.12 9.66 7.31
CA TYR A 26 -2.94 8.93 7.80
C TYR A 26 -1.61 9.46 7.24
N ALA A 27 -1.62 10.53 6.42
CA ALA A 27 -0.40 11.05 5.79
C ALA A 27 0.63 11.53 6.81
N GLN A 28 0.19 12.20 7.88
CA GLN A 28 1.09 12.66 8.95
C GLN A 28 1.71 11.49 9.73
N GLU A 29 0.91 10.48 10.07
CA GLU A 29 1.38 9.30 10.79
C GLU A 29 2.37 8.50 9.95
N THR A 30 2.08 8.34 8.65
CA THR A 30 2.98 7.71 7.68
C THR A 30 4.31 8.45 7.61
N THR A 31 4.29 9.79 7.57
CA THR A 31 5.51 10.60 7.57
C THR A 31 6.35 10.36 8.83
N LYS A 32 5.71 10.34 10.01
CA LYS A 32 6.39 10.03 11.28
C LYS A 32 6.97 8.61 11.28
N PHE A 33 6.26 7.63 10.74
CA PHE A 33 6.75 6.26 10.63
C PHE A 33 7.99 6.18 9.76
N LEU A 34 7.98 6.81 8.58
CA LEU A 34 9.11 6.84 7.65
C LEU A 34 10.34 7.53 8.24
N GLN A 35 10.16 8.60 9.01
CA GLN A 35 11.27 9.31 9.66
C GLN A 35 11.88 8.51 10.82
N ASN A 36 11.06 7.77 11.56
CA ASN A 36 11.48 7.07 12.78
C ASN A 36 11.82 5.59 12.58
N THR A 37 11.60 5.04 11.39
CA THR A 37 11.86 3.64 11.08
C THR A 37 12.97 3.56 10.04
N SER A 38 14.07 2.86 10.35
CA SER A 38 15.14 2.65 9.39
C SER A 38 14.70 1.72 8.27
N LEU A 39 15.34 1.82 7.10
CA LEU A 39 15.08 0.92 5.97
C LEU A 39 15.28 -0.54 6.38
N ASP A 40 16.35 -0.85 7.12
CA ASP A 40 16.61 -2.21 7.61
C ASP A 40 15.46 -2.74 8.47
N LYS A 41 14.89 -1.89 9.34
CA LYS A 41 13.76 -2.27 10.17
C LYS A 41 12.50 -2.53 9.34
N MET A 42 12.27 -1.74 8.29
CA MET A 42 11.16 -1.98 7.36
C MET A 42 11.32 -3.31 6.61
N LEU A 43 12.55 -3.65 6.18
CA LEU A 43 12.84 -4.91 5.51
C LEU A 43 12.65 -6.12 6.45
N GLU A 44 13.06 -6.01 7.72
CA GLU A 44 12.80 -7.02 8.74
C GLU A 44 11.29 -7.27 8.94
N MET A 45 10.50 -6.19 9.05
CA MET A 45 9.04 -6.28 9.17
C MET A 45 8.41 -6.97 7.96
N ALA A 46 8.89 -6.66 6.75
CA ALA A 46 8.41 -7.26 5.52
C ALA A 46 8.71 -8.77 5.47
N GLU A 47 9.90 -9.20 5.89
CA GLU A 47 10.25 -10.63 5.94
C GLU A 47 9.40 -11.39 6.96
N ILE A 48 9.17 -10.82 8.15
CA ILE A 48 8.28 -11.42 9.15
C ILE A 48 6.86 -11.59 8.60
N ALA A 49 6.33 -10.56 7.91
CA ALA A 49 5.01 -10.64 7.29
C ALA A 49 4.97 -11.69 6.17
N ARG A 50 6.04 -11.81 5.37
CA ARG A 50 6.18 -12.84 4.34
C ARG A 50 6.14 -14.25 4.94
N GLN A 51 6.91 -14.48 6.01
CA GLN A 51 6.94 -15.77 6.70
C GLN A 51 5.56 -16.14 7.25
N LYS A 52 4.86 -15.20 7.92
CA LYS A 52 3.49 -15.42 8.41
C LYS A 52 2.56 -15.84 7.27
N LYS A 53 2.60 -15.12 6.14
CA LYS A 53 1.77 -15.43 4.96
C LYS A 53 2.06 -16.81 4.37
N LEU A 54 3.31 -17.28 4.43
CA LEU A 54 3.68 -18.63 3.96
C LEU A 54 3.18 -19.74 4.89
N THR A 55 3.09 -19.45 6.19
CA THR A 55 2.60 -20.40 7.20
C THR A 55 1.08 -20.36 7.38
N GLU A 56 0.42 -19.29 6.94
CA GLU A 56 -1.03 -19.15 7.01
C GLU A 56 -1.72 -20.15 6.07
N PRO A 57 -2.83 -20.77 6.50
CA PRO A 57 -3.62 -21.63 5.63
C PRO A 57 -4.16 -20.83 4.44
N PRO A 58 -4.29 -21.46 3.25
CA PRO A 58 -4.77 -20.78 2.06
C PRO A 58 -6.19 -20.23 2.29
N LYS A 59 -6.38 -18.93 2.07
CA LYS A 59 -7.70 -18.30 2.04
C LYS A 59 -8.29 -18.49 0.64
N TRP A 60 -9.25 -19.40 0.54
CA TRP A 60 -10.03 -19.60 -0.68
C TRP A 60 -11.05 -18.46 -0.79
N VAL A 61 -10.86 -17.57 -1.75
CA VAL A 61 -11.89 -16.60 -2.14
C VAL A 61 -12.70 -17.29 -3.24
N ILE A 62 -13.94 -17.66 -2.93
CA ILE A 62 -14.91 -18.08 -3.95
C ILE A 62 -15.40 -16.77 -4.57
N PRO A 63 -15.19 -16.53 -5.88
CA PRO A 63 -15.73 -15.34 -6.52
C PRO A 63 -17.25 -15.35 -6.37
N ASP A 64 -17.81 -14.26 -5.85
CA ASP A 64 -19.26 -14.05 -5.86
C ASP A 64 -19.70 -13.94 -7.33
N GLU A 65 -20.34 -14.99 -7.82
CA GLU A 65 -21.10 -15.20 -9.07
C GLU A 65 -20.78 -14.29 -10.30
N LEU A 66 -20.46 -14.96 -11.43
CA LEU A 66 -20.22 -14.41 -12.78
C LEU A 66 -21.31 -13.48 -13.31
#